data_AF-A0A645JJB4-F1
#
_entry.id   AF-A0A645JJB4-F1
#
_cell.length_a   1.000
_cell.length_b   1.000
_cell.length_c   1.000
_cell.angle_alpha   90.00
_cell.angle_beta   90.00
_cell.angle_gamma   90.00
#
_symmetry.space_group_name_H-M   'P 1'
#
loop_
_entity.id
_entity.type
_entity.pdbx_description
1 polymer ?
#
loop_
_entity_poly.entity_id
_entity_poly.type
_entity_poly.pdbx_seq_one_letter_code
_entity_poly.pdbx_strand_id
1 'polypeptide(L)'
;MIEEDVVFENLGMIVTDEQHRFGVGQRSRLSNKGENIDVLVMSATPIPRTLYLYLYGDLDVSIVDSLPPGRKPIDTYYVNKNESSRIYNFALKEIEQGRQVYVVCPLVEENEDIKLTSVENLYEELKAKYFKDINISILHSF
;
A
#
# COMPACT_ATOMS: atom_id res chain seq x y z
N MET A 1 -14.55 -0.65 9.00
CA MET A 1 -14.13 -0.90 10.40
C MET A 1 -14.92 -2.09 10.92
N ILE A 2 -14.36 -2.89 11.82
CA ILE A 2 -15.04 -4.07 12.39
C ILE A 2 -16.30 -3.60 13.12
N GLU A 3 -17.45 -4.10 12.69
CA GLU A 3 -18.76 -3.76 13.23
C GLU A 3 -18.97 -4.44 14.59
N GLU A 4 -19.43 -3.67 15.57
CA GLU A 4 -19.50 -4.12 16.97
C GLU A 4 -20.51 -5.27 17.13
N ASP A 5 -21.64 -5.19 16.45
CA ASP A 5 -22.82 -6.05 16.65
C ASP A 5 -22.78 -7.40 15.93
N VAL A 6 -21.67 -7.73 15.28
CA VAL A 6 -21.52 -9.05 14.63
C VAL A 6 -21.31 -10.13 15.69
N VAL A 7 -22.31 -10.99 15.89
CA VAL A 7 -22.24 -12.17 16.76
C VAL A 7 -21.96 -13.42 15.92
N PHE A 8 -20.96 -14.20 16.31
CA PHE A 8 -20.65 -15.46 15.66
C PHE A 8 -21.24 -16.62 16.46
N GLU A 9 -21.89 -17.58 15.79
CA GLU A 9 -22.40 -18.79 16.45
C GLU A 9 -21.28 -19.74 16.87
N ASN A 10 -20.24 -19.89 16.02
CA ASN A 10 -19.08 -20.73 16.27
C ASN A 10 -17.83 -20.19 15.56
N LEU A 11 -17.11 -19.27 16.20
CA LEU A 11 -15.90 -18.67 15.64
C LEU A 11 -14.68 -19.57 15.91
N GLY A 12 -14.22 -20.28 14.89
CA GLY A 12 -13.04 -21.15 14.99
C GLY A 12 -11.71 -20.50 14.60
N MET A 13 -11.73 -19.50 13.69
CA MET A 13 -10.50 -18.91 13.16
C MET A 13 -10.69 -17.44 12.75
N ILE A 14 -9.65 -16.64 12.95
CA ILE A 14 -9.53 -15.26 12.45
C ILE A 14 -8.30 -15.17 11.56
N VAL A 15 -8.49 -14.66 10.34
CA VAL A 15 -7.38 -14.33 9.43
C VAL A 15 -7.35 -12.83 9.22
N THR A 16 -6.19 -12.21 9.49
CA THR A 16 -5.97 -10.78 9.26
C THR A 16 -4.84 -10.58 8.27
N ASP A 17 -5.05 -9.70 7.29
CA ASP A 17 -4.02 -9.27 6.34
C ASP A 17 -3.67 -7.79 6.60
N GLU A 18 -2.40 -7.44 6.47
CA GLU A 18 -1.83 -6.14 6.80
C GLU A 18 -2.27 -5.62 8.18
N GLN A 19 -2.09 -6.47 9.20
CA GLN A 19 -2.59 -6.23 10.56
C GLN A 19 -2.08 -4.92 11.21
N HIS A 20 -1.00 -4.32 10.70
CA HIS A 20 -0.54 -2.99 11.13
C HIS A 20 -1.60 -1.90 10.93
N ARG A 21 -2.57 -2.10 10.02
CA ARG A 21 -3.71 -1.20 9.80
C ARG A 21 -4.79 -1.29 10.89
N PHE A 22 -4.77 -2.32 11.72
CA PHE A 22 -5.75 -2.53 12.79
C PHE A 22 -5.18 -2.05 14.12
N GLY A 23 -5.88 -1.13 14.78
CA GLY A 23 -5.51 -0.66 16.11
C GLY A 23 -5.54 -1.80 17.14
N VAL A 24 -4.74 -1.67 18.21
CA VAL A 24 -4.63 -2.68 19.28
C VAL A 24 -6.00 -3.10 19.82
N GLY A 25 -6.90 -2.12 20.03
CA GLY A 25 -8.26 -2.38 20.53
C GLY A 25 -9.14 -3.19 19.58
N GLN A 26 -8.99 -3.04 18.27
CA GLN A 26 -9.74 -3.84 17.29
C GLN A 26 -9.32 -5.31 17.30
N ARG A 27 -8.02 -5.56 17.53
CA ARG A 27 -7.47 -6.91 17.61
C ARG A 27 -7.96 -7.64 18.85
N SER A 28 -7.88 -6.98 20.01
CA SER A 28 -8.43 -7.54 21.26
C SER A 28 -9.92 -7.83 21.14
N ARG A 29 -10.70 -6.95 20.48
CA ARG A 29 -12.12 -7.19 20.24
C ARG A 29 -12.39 -8.43 19.39
N LEU A 30 -11.63 -8.66 18.32
CA LEU A 30 -11.78 -9.86 17.49
C LEU A 30 -11.45 -11.14 18.27
N SER A 31 -10.32 -11.15 18.99
CA SER A 31 -9.91 -12.28 19.82
C SER A 31 -10.90 -12.59 20.96
N ASN A 32 -11.71 -11.61 21.39
CA ASN A 32 -12.72 -11.78 22.43
C ASN A 32 -14.11 -12.19 21.90
N LYS A 33 -14.30 -12.39 20.58
CA LYS A 33 -15.60 -12.79 19.99
C LYS A 33 -15.92 -14.29 20.10
N GLY A 34 -15.08 -15.06 20.78
CA GLY A 34 -15.25 -16.51 20.97
C GLY A 34 -14.17 -17.07 21.89
N GLU A 35 -14.32 -18.31 22.32
CA GLU A 35 -13.35 -19.01 23.15
C GLU A 35 -12.43 -19.88 22.28
N ASN A 36 -11.13 -19.91 22.58
CA ASN A 36 -10.12 -20.75 21.90
C ASN A 36 -10.08 -20.59 20.36
N ILE A 37 -10.01 -19.35 19.88
CA ILE A 37 -9.98 -19.04 18.44
C ILE A 37 -8.56 -19.11 17.88
N ASP A 38 -8.37 -19.76 16.74
CA ASP A 38 -7.10 -19.73 16.00
C ASP A 38 -6.91 -18.37 15.30
N VAL A 39 -5.75 -17.73 15.47
CA VAL A 39 -5.46 -16.41 14.87
C VAL A 39 -4.29 -16.51 13.90
N LEU A 40 -4.55 -16.22 12.63
CA LEU A 40 -3.53 -16.07 11.59
C LEU A 40 -3.37 -14.59 11.24
N VAL A 41 -2.14 -14.10 11.39
CA VAL A 41 -1.74 -12.73 11.04
C VAL A 41 -0.80 -12.78 9.84
N MET A 42 -1.17 -12.08 8.76
CA MET A 42 -0.37 -11.95 7.55
C MET A 42 0.04 -10.49 7.34
N SER A 43 1.25 -10.30 6.81
CA SER A 43 1.80 -8.99 6.42
C SER A 43 2.73 -9.19 5.22
N ALA A 44 2.58 -8.38 4.18
CA ALA A 44 3.53 -8.35 3.07
C ALA A 44 4.79 -7.54 3.42
N THR A 45 4.70 -6.65 4.42
CA THR A 45 5.84 -5.86 4.88
C THR A 45 6.69 -6.68 5.86
N PRO A 46 7.99 -6.87 5.59
CA PRO A 46 8.87 -7.56 6.53
C PRO A 46 9.09 -6.68 7.75
N ILE A 47 8.43 -7.02 8.86
CA ILE A 47 8.63 -6.35 10.15
C ILE A 47 9.97 -6.82 10.71
N PRO A 48 10.83 -5.91 11.20
CA PRO A 48 12.08 -6.30 11.86
C PRO A 48 11.81 -7.34 12.95
N ARG A 49 12.57 -8.43 12.94
CA ARG A 49 12.35 -9.58 13.84
C ARG A 49 12.29 -9.19 15.33
N THR A 50 13.10 -8.21 15.73
CA THR A 50 13.12 -7.68 17.11
C THR A 50 11.83 -6.97 17.47
N LEU A 51 11.26 -6.19 16.54
CA LEU A 51 9.98 -5.53 16.73
C LEU A 51 8.84 -6.55 16.80
N TYR A 52 8.93 -7.64 16.02
CA TYR A 52 7.96 -8.72 16.09
C TYR A 52 7.91 -9.36 17.48
N LEU A 53 9.06 -9.78 18.03
CA LEU A 53 9.11 -10.44 19.34
C LEU A 53 8.55 -9.56 20.47
N TYR A 54 8.67 -8.24 20.33
CA TYR A 54 8.11 -7.29 21.29
C TYR A 54 6.59 -7.13 21.13
N LEU A 55 6.10 -7.01 19.89
CA LEU A 55 4.68 -6.76 19.62
C LEU A 55 3.81 -8.02 19.67
N TYR A 56 4.42 -9.18 19.40
CA TYR A 56 3.76 -10.44 19.06
C TYR A 56 4.45 -11.63 19.71
N GLY A 57 5.09 -11.44 20.87
CA GLY A 57 5.87 -12.46 21.57
C GLY A 57 5.13 -13.78 21.85
N ASP A 58 3.81 -13.77 21.73
CA ASP A 58 2.92 -14.90 21.98
C ASP A 58 2.53 -15.66 20.69
N LEU A 59 2.95 -15.19 19.51
CA LEU A 59 2.61 -15.76 18.21
C LEU A 59 3.81 -16.47 17.56
N ASP A 60 3.61 -17.68 17.06
CA ASP A 60 4.58 -18.37 16.21
C ASP A 60 4.75 -17.67 14.85
N VAL A 61 6.00 -17.48 14.43
CA VAL A 61 6.33 -16.82 13.16
C VAL A 61 6.58 -17.84 12.06
N SER A 62 5.89 -17.67 10.94
CA SER A 62 6.29 -18.26 9.66
C SER A 62 6.70 -17.17 8.68
N ILE A 63 7.84 -17.35 7.99
CA ILE A 63 8.37 -16.40 7.00
C ILE A 63 8.37 -17.08 5.64
N VAL A 64 7.76 -16.42 4.64
CA VAL A 64 7.85 -16.81 3.23
C VAL A 64 8.79 -15.83 2.53
N ASP A 65 10.03 -16.24 2.31
CA ASP A 65 11.10 -15.41 1.72
C ASP A 65 11.37 -15.70 0.23
N SER A 66 10.61 -16.63 -0.36
CA SER A 66 10.71 -16.98 -1.76
C SER A 66 9.77 -16.15 -2.64
N LEU A 67 10.27 -15.76 -3.80
CA LEU A 67 9.48 -15.10 -4.83
C LEU A 67 8.70 -16.15 -5.64
N PRO A 68 7.49 -15.83 -6.13
CA PRO A 68 6.76 -16.73 -7.01
C PRO A 68 7.56 -17.03 -8.29
N PRO A 69 7.42 -18.24 -8.86
CA PRO A 69 8.16 -18.63 -10.06
C PRO A 69 7.83 -17.69 -11.22
N GLY A 70 8.85 -17.33 -12.00
CA GLY A 70 8.70 -16.43 -13.16
C GLY A 70 8.69 -14.93 -12.83
N ARG A 71 8.89 -14.54 -11.56
CA ARG A 71 9.05 -13.12 -11.20
C ARG A 71 10.31 -12.54 -11.84
N LYS A 72 10.13 -11.52 -12.67
CA LYS A 72 11.24 -10.78 -13.30
C LYS A 72 11.77 -9.70 -12.33
N PRO A 73 13.08 -9.41 -12.36
CA PRO A 73 13.62 -8.27 -11.61
C PRO A 73 13.00 -6.96 -12.11
N ILE A 74 12.91 -5.97 -11.22
CA ILE A 74 12.40 -4.64 -11.55
C ILE A 74 13.59 -3.72 -11.84
N ASP A 75 13.66 -3.18 -13.05
CA ASP A 75 14.64 -2.17 -13.40
C ASP A 75 14.32 -0.86 -12.66
N THR A 76 15.22 -0.44 -11.78
CA THR A 76 15.02 0.73 -10.92
C THR A 76 16.01 1.83 -11.30
N TYR A 77 15.51 3.05 -11.53
CA TYR A 77 16.32 4.19 -11.95
C TYR A 77 16.11 5.38 -11.00
N TYR A 78 17.22 6.03 -10.66
CA TYR A 78 17.20 7.34 -10.01
C TYR A 78 17.41 8.41 -11.09
N VAL A 79 16.53 9.42 -11.11
CA VAL A 79 16.53 10.45 -12.15
C VAL A 79 16.32 11.81 -11.52
N ASN A 80 17.06 12.82 -12.00
CA ASN A 80 16.94 14.18 -11.50
C ASN A 80 15.65 14.84 -11.99
N LYS A 81 15.11 15.78 -11.20
CA LYS A 81 13.87 16.50 -11.54
C LYS A 81 13.95 17.21 -12.91
N ASN A 82 15.13 17.65 -13.33
CA ASN A 82 15.33 18.31 -14.62
C ASN A 82 15.14 17.36 -15.82
N GLU A 83 15.22 16.06 -15.59
CA GLU A 83 15.00 15.02 -16.59
C GLU A 83 13.58 14.42 -16.53
N SER A 84 12.66 15.02 -15.76
CA SER A 84 11.27 14.53 -15.63
C SER A 84 10.57 14.32 -16.97
N SER A 85 10.83 15.18 -17.97
CA SER A 85 10.28 15.02 -19.33
C SER A 85 10.65 13.68 -19.96
N ARG A 86 11.88 13.18 -19.70
CA ARG A 86 12.33 11.88 -20.20
C ARG A 86 11.52 10.73 -19.58
N ILE A 87 11.19 10.84 -18.30
CA ILE A 87 10.41 9.82 -17.57
C ILE A 87 8.97 9.79 -18.05
N TYR A 88 8.32 10.94 -18.22
CA TYR A 88 6.95 10.97 -18.73
C TYR A 88 6.85 10.53 -20.19
N ASN A 89 7.85 10.84 -21.02
CA ASN A 89 7.92 10.29 -22.38
C ASN A 89 8.16 8.77 -22.39
N PHE A 90 8.91 8.23 -21.44
CA PHE A 90 9.03 6.79 -21.28
C PHE A 90 7.71 6.15 -20.85
N ALA A 91 7.02 6.76 -19.88
CA ALA A 91 5.69 6.33 -19.44
C ALA A 91 4.68 6.31 -20.60
N LEU A 92 4.67 7.34 -21.45
CA LEU A 92 3.83 7.38 -22.66
C LEU A 92 4.06 6.18 -23.57
N LYS A 93 5.31 5.83 -23.85
CA LYS A 93 5.65 4.66 -24.69
C LYS A 93 5.18 3.35 -24.09
N GLU A 94 5.21 3.21 -22.77
CA GLU A 94 4.69 2.02 -22.09
C GLU A 94 3.17 1.95 -22.18
N ILE A 95 2.49 3.10 -22.06
CA ILE A 95 1.03 3.21 -22.20
C ILE A 95 0.58 2.88 -23.63
N GLU A 96 1.32 3.34 -24.64
CA GLU A 96 1.07 2.99 -26.06
C GLU A 96 1.20 1.48 -26.33
N GLN A 97 1.99 0.77 -25.53
CA GLN A 97 2.08 -0.70 -25.57
C GLN A 97 0.94 -1.40 -24.80
N GLY A 98 -0.06 -0.66 -24.32
CA GLY A 98 -1.20 -1.18 -23.56
C GLY A 98 -0.91 -1.42 -22.07
N ARG A 99 0.13 -0.81 -21.52
CA ARG A 99 0.49 -0.93 -20.09
C ARG A 99 -0.07 0.22 -19.26
N GLN A 100 0.03 0.09 -17.95
CA GLN A 100 -0.44 1.08 -16.97
C GLN A 100 0.74 1.69 -16.23
N VAL A 101 0.59 2.94 -15.80
CA VAL A 101 1.62 3.70 -15.08
C VAL A 101 1.00 4.27 -13.80
N TYR A 102 1.73 4.14 -12.69
CA TYR A 102 1.41 4.80 -11.42
C TYR A 102 2.37 5.96 -11.18
N VAL A 103 1.81 7.11 -10.79
CA VAL A 103 2.57 8.28 -10.33
C VAL A 103 2.20 8.52 -8.87
N VAL A 104 3.19 8.44 -7.98
CA VAL A 104 2.98 8.61 -6.53
C VAL A 104 3.31 10.05 -6.15
N CYS A 105 2.32 10.78 -5.65
CA CYS A 105 2.48 12.14 -5.12
C CYS A 105 2.47 12.09 -3.59
N PRO A 106 3.43 12.73 -2.90
CA PRO A 106 3.52 12.69 -1.44
C PRO A 106 2.48 13.56 -0.73
N LEU A 107 1.94 14.60 -1.40
CA LEU A 107 0.99 15.53 -0.82
C LEU A 107 -0.36 15.46 -1.54
N VAL A 108 -1.43 15.51 -0.74
CA VAL A 108 -2.80 15.74 -1.22
C VAL A 108 -2.96 17.24 -1.46
N GLU A 109 -2.78 18.08 -0.44
CA GLU A 109 -2.88 19.54 -0.53
C GLU A 109 -1.51 20.23 -0.49
N GLU A 110 -1.42 21.47 -0.98
CA GLU A 110 -0.22 22.29 -0.82
C GLU A 110 0.05 22.60 0.66
N ASN A 111 1.33 22.64 1.02
CA ASN A 111 1.76 23.00 2.37
C ASN A 111 2.80 24.12 2.26
N GLU A 112 2.53 25.27 2.89
CA GLU A 112 3.41 26.45 2.79
C GLU A 112 4.82 26.20 3.34
N ASP A 113 4.96 25.30 4.32
CA ASP A 113 6.25 24.91 4.90
C ASP A 113 7.01 23.89 4.05
N ILE A 114 6.29 23.11 3.23
CA ILE A 114 6.84 22.02 2.42
C ILE A 114 6.59 22.32 0.94
N LYS A 115 7.63 22.80 0.23
CA LYS A 115 7.61 23.09 -1.22
C LYS A 115 7.51 21.85 -2.11
N LEU A 116 6.52 20.99 -1.88
CA LEU A 116 6.18 19.83 -2.70
C LEU A 116 4.86 20.12 -3.45
N THR A 117 4.71 19.53 -4.63
CA THR A 117 3.55 19.70 -5.49
C THR A 117 2.38 18.88 -4.96
N SER A 118 1.17 19.46 -4.95
CA SER A 118 -0.07 18.75 -4.62
C SER A 118 -0.46 17.76 -5.72
N VAL A 119 -1.33 16.79 -5.40
CA VAL A 119 -1.75 15.79 -6.38
C VAL A 119 -2.57 16.40 -7.51
N GLU A 120 -3.38 17.42 -7.23
CA GLU A 120 -4.19 18.14 -8.22
C GLU A 120 -3.30 18.95 -9.15
N ASN A 121 -2.31 19.68 -8.62
CA ASN A 121 -1.40 20.46 -9.43
C ASN A 121 -0.53 19.57 -10.33
N LEU A 122 -0.07 18.43 -9.79
CA LEU A 122 0.63 17.45 -10.59
C LEU A 122 -0.28 16.85 -11.67
N TYR A 123 -1.53 16.52 -11.34
CA TYR A 123 -2.50 16.01 -12.30
C TYR A 123 -2.72 16.98 -13.46
N GLU A 124 -2.98 18.27 -13.18
CA GLU A 124 -3.18 19.30 -14.20
C GLU A 124 -1.93 19.50 -15.07
N GLU A 125 -0.73 19.55 -14.46
CA GLU A 125 0.53 19.66 -15.20
C GLU A 125 0.69 18.46 -16.16
N LEU A 126 0.49 17.25 -15.64
CA LEU A 126 0.69 16.01 -16.39
C LEU A 126 -0.34 15.86 -17.52
N LYS A 127 -1.61 16.17 -17.23
CA LYS A 127 -2.69 16.12 -18.21
C LYS A 127 -2.50 17.14 -19.33
N ALA A 128 -2.07 18.36 -19.00
CA ALA A 128 -1.85 19.41 -20.00
C ALA A 128 -0.59 19.17 -20.84
N LYS A 129 0.51 18.70 -20.23
CA LYS A 129 1.84 18.70 -20.86
C LYS A 129 2.22 17.38 -21.53
N TYR A 130 1.86 16.24 -20.96
CA TYR A 130 2.32 14.93 -21.45
C TYR A 130 1.18 14.00 -21.84
N PHE A 131 0.05 14.01 -21.13
CA PHE A 131 -0.96 12.96 -21.19
C PHE A 131 -2.33 13.46 -21.69
N LYS A 132 -2.32 14.42 -22.63
CA LYS A 132 -3.53 15.08 -23.13
C LYS A 132 -4.62 14.08 -23.56
N ASP A 133 -4.24 13.08 -24.34
CA ASP A 133 -5.15 12.07 -24.91
C ASP A 133 -5.16 10.75 -24.12
N ILE A 134 -4.57 10.73 -22.92
CA ILE A 134 -4.52 9.56 -22.05
C ILE A 134 -5.49 9.72 -20.88
N ASN A 135 -6.18 8.64 -20.51
CA ASN A 135 -7.02 8.62 -19.32
C ASN A 135 -6.13 8.62 -18.06
N ILE A 136 -6.26 9.67 -17.26
CA ILE A 136 -5.62 9.78 -15.95
C ILE A 136 -6.74 9.90 -14.90
N SER A 137 -6.54 9.30 -13.74
CA SER A 137 -7.43 9.47 -12.59
C SER A 137 -6.58 9.68 -11.34
N ILE A 138 -7.09 10.51 -10.44
CA ILE A 138 -6.48 10.73 -9.13
C ILE A 138 -7.05 9.70 -8.15
N LEU A 139 -6.18 9.15 -7.31
CA LEU A 139 -6.57 8.33 -6.17
C LEU A 139 -5.86 8.86 -4.92
N HIS A 140 -6.62 9.44 -4.01
CA HIS A 140 -6.18 9.74 -2.64
C HIS A 140 -7.28 9.36 -1.66
N SER A 141 -6.89 9.01 -0.44
CA SER A 141 -7.84 8.81 0.65
C SER A 141 -8.31 10.18 1.14
N PHE A 142 -9.61 10.35 1.33
CA PHE A 142 -10.17 11.50 2.04
C PHE A 142 -9.93 11.36 3.55
#